data_AF-A0A959U2Q1-F1
#
_entry.id   AF-A0A959U2Q1-F1
#
_cell.length_a   1.000
_cell.length_b   1.000
_cell.length_c   1.000
_cell.angle_alpha   90.00
_cell.angle_beta   90.00
_cell.angle_gamma   90.00
#
_symmetry.space_group_name_H-M   'P 1'
#
loop_
_entity.id
_entity.type
_entity.pdbx_description
1 polymer ?
#
loop_
_entity_poly.entity_id
_entity_poly.type
_entity_poly.pdbx_seq_one_letter_code
_entity_poly.pdbx_strand_id
1 'polypeptide(L)' 'MSVIFLLIGCSLLLAIIFLFIFIRSAKRGQFDDDYTPSVRILFDDVPPRKSNHLKSKH' A
#
# COMPACT_ATOMS: atom_id res chain seq x y z
N MET A 1 38.79 -23.70 0.03
CA MET A 1 38.23 -23.44 1.38
C MET A 1 38.12 -21.96 1.74
N SER A 2 39.01 -21.07 1.25
CA SER A 2 38.90 -19.62 1.50
C SER A 2 37.65 -18.97 0.88
N VAL A 3 37.26 -19.39 -0.33
CA VAL A 3 36.12 -18.83 -1.07
C VAL A 3 34.78 -18.97 -0.31
N ILE A 4 34.63 -20.02 0.51
CA ILE A 4 33.41 -20.25 1.30
C ILE A 4 33.16 -19.10 2.29
N PHE A 5 34.20 -18.57 2.92
CA PHE A 5 34.06 -17.43 3.85
C PHE A 5 33.59 -16.16 3.14
N LEU A 6 34.05 -15.94 1.90
CA LEU A 6 33.61 -14.83 1.06
C LEU A 6 32.14 -14.98 0.68
N LEU A 7 31.71 -16.17 0.25
CA LEU A 7 30.31 -16.42 -0.09
C LEU A 7 29.37 -16.25 1.11
N ILE A 8 29.78 -16.76 2.28
CA ILE A 8 28.98 -16.60 3.51
C ILE A 8 28.81 -15.12 3.84
N GLY A 9 29.90 -14.33 3.83
CA GLY A 9 29.83 -12.89 4.08
C GLY A 9 28.95 -12.15 3.07
N CYS A 10 29.11 -12.46 1.78
CA CYS A 10 28.31 -11.87 0.70
C CYS A 10 26.81 -12.20 0.84
N SER A 11 26.47 -13.47 1.09
CA SER A 11 25.08 -13.91 1.27
C SER A 11 24.42 -13.27 2.49
N LEU A 12 25.15 -13.14 3.60
CA LEU A 12 24.64 -12.52 4.82
C LEU A 12 24.40 -11.03 4.61
N LEU A 13 25.32 -10.34 3.92
CA LEU A 13 25.18 -8.93 3.59
C LEU A 13 23.95 -8.68 2.70
N LEU A 14 23.75 -9.51 1.67
CA LEU A 14 22.54 -9.46 0.83
C LEU A 14 21.26 -9.70 1.63
N ALA A 15 21.26 -10.69 2.54
CA ALA A 15 20.11 -10.99 3.39
C ALA A 15 19.76 -9.81 4.31
N ILE A 16 20.75 -9.17 4.93
CA ILE A 16 20.55 -8.01 5.80
C ILE A 16 20.00 -6.82 5.02
N ILE A 17 20.57 -6.52 3.84
CA ILE A 17 20.10 -5.42 2.99
C ILE A 17 18.65 -5.65 2.57
N PHE A 18 18.34 -6.86 2.10
CA PHE A 18 16.98 -7.23 1.71
C PHE A 18 16.00 -7.08 2.88
N LEU A 19 16.35 -7.62 4.06
CA LEU A 19 15.51 -7.53 5.25
C LEU A 19 15.30 -6.08 5.70
N PHE A 20 16.33 -5.24 5.66
CA PHE A 20 16.24 -3.83 6.02
C PHE A 20 15.29 -3.07 5.09
N ILE A 21 15.43 -3.26 3.77
CA ILE A 21 14.55 -2.64 2.79
C ILE A 21 13.11 -3.14 2.98
N PHE A 22 12.92 -4.45 3.17
CA PHE A 22 11.61 -5.06 3.41
C PHE A 22 10.90 -4.44 4.62
N ILE A 23 11.57 -4.36 5.77
CA ILE A 23 11.00 -3.76 6.99
C ILE A 23 10.67 -2.29 6.76
N ARG A 24 11.57 -1.54 6.10
CA ARG A 24 11.33 -0.13 5.77
C ARG A 24 10.13 0.05 4.84
N SER A 25 9.96 -0.83 3.85
CA SER A 25 8.81 -0.80 2.92
C SER A 25 7.51 -1.11 3.64
N ALA A 26 7.52 -2.16 4.48
CA ALA A 26 6.36 -2.55 5.27
C ALA A 26 5.91 -1.44 6.23
N LYS A 27 6.86 -0.74 6.87
CA LYS A 27 6.56 0.41 7.73
C LYS A 27 6.16 1.68 6.97
N ARG A 28 6.47 1.78 5.67
CA ARG A 28 6.16 2.94 4.83
C ARG A 28 4.72 2.99 4.35
N GLY A 29 3.87 2.06 4.79
CA GLY A 29 2.44 2.09 4.44
C GLY A 29 2.18 1.75 2.97
N GLN A 30 3.08 1.03 2.30
CA GLN A 30 2.84 0.54 0.93
C GLN A 30 1.57 -0.35 0.86
N PHE A 31 1.16 -0.91 1.99
CA PHE A 31 -0.04 -1.72 2.14
C PHE A 31 -1.27 -0.93 2.60
N ASP A 32 -1.17 0.39 2.75
CA ASP A 32 -2.30 1.20 3.23
C ASP A 32 -3.31 1.52 2.11
N ASP A 33 -3.01 1.15 0.85
CA ASP A 33 -3.93 1.23 -0.28
C ASP A 33 -4.87 0.02 -0.33
N ASP A 34 -5.65 -0.17 0.74
CA ASP A 34 -6.65 -1.22 0.87
C ASP A 34 -7.93 -0.92 0.05
N TYR A 35 -8.07 0.31 -0.45
CA TYR A 35 -9.21 0.77 -1.24
C TYR A 35 -8.79 1.06 -2.67
N THR A 36 -8.88 0.01 -3.49
CA THR A 36 -8.52 0.07 -4.90
C THR A 36 -9.35 1.11 -5.68
N PRO A 37 -8.74 1.79 -6.67
CA PRO A 37 -9.40 2.83 -7.46
C PRO A 37 -10.65 2.35 -8.21
N SER A 38 -10.72 1.05 -8.53
CA SER A 38 -11.90 0.42 -9.13
C SER A 38 -13.15 0.47 -8.23
N VAL A 39 -12.97 0.31 -6.91
CA VAL A 39 -14.07 0.37 -5.93
C VAL A 39 -14.51 1.83 -5.75
N ARG A 40 -13.56 2.76 -5.67
CA ARG A 40 -13.83 4.19 -5.58
C ARG A 40 -14.67 4.68 -6.78
N ILE A 41 -14.27 4.36 -8.00
CA ILE A 41 -14.97 4.78 -9.22
C ILE A 41 -16.39 4.20 -9.29
N LEU A 42 -16.58 2.94 -8.87
CA LEU A 42 -17.90 2.29 -8.89
C LEU A 42 -18.93 2.97 -7.98
N PHE A 43 -18.48 3.60 -6.88
CA PHE A 43 -19.36 4.25 -5.90
C PHE A 43 -19.36 5.78 -6.00
N ASP A 44 -18.30 6.40 -6.53
CA ASP A 44 -18.21 7.86 -6.74
C ASP A 44 -19.11 8.32 -7.90
N ASP A 45 -19.43 7.45 -8.86
CA ASP A 45 -20.33 7.74 -9.99
C ASP A 45 -21.83 7.71 -9.60
N VAL A 46 -22.16 7.42 -8.34
CA VAL A 46 -23.54 7.47 -7.86
C VAL A 46 -23.84 8.90 -7.41
N PRO A 47 -24.56 9.72 -8.22
CA PRO A 47 -24.95 11.05 -7.78
C PRO A 47 -25.75 10.91 -6.48
N PRO A 48 -25.45 11.73 -5.44
CA PRO A 48 -26.24 11.70 -4.22
C PRO A 48 -27.69 11.93 -4.62
N ARG A 49 -28.57 10.97 -4.29
CA ARG A 49 -30.00 11.11 -4.49
C ARG A 49 -30.39 12.44 -3.85
N LYS A 50 -30.67 13.46 -4.67
CA LYS A 50 -31.32 14.69 -4.22
C LYS A 50 -32.60 14.22 -3.54
N SER A 51 -32.60 14.18 -2.21
CA SER A 51 -33.85 14.17 -1.48
C SER A 51 -34.48 15.50 -1.85
N ASN A 52 -35.54 15.42 -2.64
CA ASN A 52 -36.36 16.58 -2.97
C ASN A 52 -36.98 17.06 -1.66
N HIS A 53 -36.26 17.92 -0.94
CA HIS A 53 -36.82 18.80 0.08
C HIS A 53 -37.64 19.87 -0.66
N LEU A 54 -38.78 19.44 -1.18
CA LEU A 54 -39.91 20.31 -1.48
C LEU A 54 -40.61 20.63 -0.15
N LYS A 55 -40.94 21.91 0.02
CA LYS A 55 -41.43 22.61 1.24
C LYS A 55 -40.30 23.07 2.16
N SER A 56 -40.14 24.36 2.46
CA SER A 56 -41.18 25.38 2.64
C SER A 56 -40.91 26.63 1.81
N LYS A 57 -41.91 26.99 1.00
CA LYS A 57 -42.07 28.33 0.43
C LYS A 57 -42.28 29.31 1.59
N HIS A 58 -41.74 30.51 1.42
CA HIS A 58 -42.08 31.72 2.16
C HIS A 58 -43.59 31.91 2.30
#